data_AF-A0A821Z0R7-F1
#
_entry.id   AF-A0A821Z0R7-F1
#
_cell.length_a   1.000
_cell.length_b   1.000
_cell.length_c   1.000
_cell.angle_alpha   90.00
_cell.angle_beta   90.00
_cell.angle_gamma   90.00
#
_symmetry.space_group_name_H-M   'P 1'
#
loop_
_entity.id
_entity.type
_entity.pdbx_description
1 polymer ?
#
loop_
_entity_poly.entity_id
_entity_poly.type
_entity_poly.pdbx_seq_one_letter_code
_entity_poly.pdbx_strand_id
1 'polypeptide(L)'
;MAAADDTSQINPSSDENMSNNNGDDDDALLSITNEIINVLSLDDSEHKNEIVNDFLEDGRQSLVKYKEDIIPKVYKEVMSDNDNTLIKLFKKYIETDLEKVCGKTYPWLISFLEEYRKGENHEIYDCVFTRTANYGATYMKDCPILSFVLQLLFEGIDDECLKETNVFDDLWFAVTNDGLKSITKYSAYIVKSVMNEQLKHDFVWSSITCDGCRMKPLIGERYRCETCGNYDLCAKCQEKGHEHELKLVPKSKGDNETKSSLFYGMDAKEKDIFTRINQHRRQYGLPSLEPSVNLAYVAHTHAVDVVENSPDVNGGNMHSWSNKGKWKPVTYTPDHRYGQLMWSKPSEISNYKFNGFEISFGPSNRLRETSTVNPTEAVNCWKNSPGHNAVMVQQGIFHHPPMKAMGVGVYKGYACVWFGQEKDTFPAPS
;
A
#
# COMPACT_ATOMS: atom_id res chain seq x y z
N MET A 1 -60.55 -22.72 -35.67
CA MET A 1 -59.59 -22.78 -34.55
C MET A 1 -58.28 -23.33 -35.07
N ALA A 2 -57.22 -22.82 -34.50
CA ALA A 2 -55.80 -22.83 -34.87
C ALA A 2 -55.14 -24.14 -35.33
N ALA A 3 -54.14 -23.89 -36.19
CA ALA A 3 -52.76 -24.38 -36.21
C ALA A 3 -52.44 -25.74 -36.83
N ALA A 4 -51.53 -25.65 -37.81
CA ALA A 4 -51.01 -26.66 -38.71
C ALA A 4 -49.60 -27.15 -38.29
N ASP A 5 -49.27 -28.34 -38.78
CA ASP A 5 -47.93 -28.92 -38.97
C ASP A 5 -46.90 -27.90 -39.50
N ASP A 6 -45.63 -28.04 -39.12
CA ASP A 6 -44.67 -28.86 -39.88
C ASP A 6 -43.24 -28.69 -39.32
N THR A 7 -42.53 -29.81 -39.30
CA THR A 7 -41.07 -29.92 -39.10
C THR A 7 -40.31 -29.30 -40.27
N SER A 8 -39.28 -28.49 -40.01
CA SER A 8 -38.19 -28.30 -40.98
C SER A 8 -36.84 -27.96 -40.33
N GLN A 9 -35.82 -28.59 -40.89
CA GLN A 9 -34.39 -28.41 -40.66
C GLN A 9 -33.94 -27.01 -41.09
N ILE A 10 -32.97 -26.42 -40.38
CA ILE A 10 -32.08 -25.38 -40.94
C ILE A 10 -30.64 -25.67 -40.53
N ASN A 11 -29.79 -25.80 -41.56
CA ASN A 11 -28.34 -25.94 -41.53
C ASN A 11 -27.64 -24.59 -41.19
N PRO A 12 -26.34 -24.61 -40.84
CA PRO A 12 -25.61 -23.48 -40.29
C PRO A 12 -24.95 -22.60 -41.37
N SER A 13 -25.03 -21.27 -41.23
CA SER A 13 -23.98 -20.31 -41.60
C SER A 13 -24.50 -18.87 -41.51
N SER A 14 -23.85 -18.05 -40.69
CA SER A 14 -23.46 -16.70 -41.08
C SER A 14 -22.44 -16.21 -40.05
N ASP A 15 -21.17 -16.41 -40.37
CA ASP A 15 -20.10 -15.52 -39.95
C ASP A 15 -20.53 -14.08 -40.25
N GLU A 16 -20.75 -13.26 -39.23
CA GLU A 16 -20.77 -11.81 -39.38
C GLU A 16 -19.95 -11.16 -38.26
N ASN A 17 -18.79 -10.68 -38.70
CA ASN A 17 -18.12 -9.46 -38.25
C ASN A 17 -17.64 -9.36 -36.80
N MET A 18 -16.50 -10.00 -36.54
CA MET A 18 -15.43 -9.34 -35.79
C MET A 18 -14.92 -8.15 -36.62
N SER A 19 -15.47 -6.96 -36.41
CA SER A 19 -14.89 -5.73 -36.94
C SER A 19 -13.66 -5.32 -36.13
N ASN A 20 -12.55 -5.16 -36.85
CA ASN A 20 -11.28 -4.62 -36.36
C ASN A 20 -11.43 -3.19 -35.85
N ASN A 21 -11.68 -2.99 -34.55
CA ASN A 21 -11.59 -1.67 -33.89
C ASN A 21 -10.16 -1.22 -33.57
N ASN A 22 -9.12 -1.97 -33.97
CA ASN A 22 -7.74 -1.60 -33.62
C ASN A 22 -7.15 -0.48 -34.52
N GLY A 23 -7.70 -0.25 -35.72
CA GLY A 23 -7.15 0.72 -36.67
C GLY A 23 -7.51 2.18 -36.35
N ASP A 24 -8.75 2.44 -35.92
CA ASP A 24 -9.23 3.80 -35.65
C ASP A 24 -8.56 4.42 -34.40
N ASP A 25 -8.26 3.61 -33.37
CA ASP A 25 -7.61 4.07 -32.14
C ASP A 25 -6.12 4.38 -32.36
N ASP A 26 -5.43 3.61 -33.23
CA ASP A 26 -4.05 3.87 -33.63
C ASP A 26 -3.93 5.20 -34.40
N ASP A 27 -4.89 5.47 -35.30
CA ASP A 27 -4.97 6.74 -36.03
C ASP A 27 -5.28 7.93 -35.11
N ALA A 28 -6.13 7.73 -34.09
CA ALA A 28 -6.44 8.76 -33.09
C ALA A 28 -5.22 9.14 -32.23
N LEU A 29 -4.49 8.15 -31.70
CA LEU A 29 -3.26 8.39 -30.93
C LEU A 29 -2.19 9.07 -31.78
N LEU A 30 -2.02 8.64 -33.03
CA LEU A 30 -1.07 9.25 -33.97
C LEU A 30 -1.44 10.70 -34.28
N SER A 31 -2.73 11.02 -34.43
CA SER A 31 -3.20 12.40 -34.60
C SER A 31 -2.84 13.27 -33.41
N ILE A 32 -3.08 12.81 -32.17
CA ILE A 32 -2.75 13.55 -30.95
C ILE A 32 -1.23 13.77 -30.83
N THR A 33 -0.43 12.75 -31.15
CA THR A 33 1.04 12.86 -31.19
C THR A 33 1.50 13.94 -32.16
N ASN A 34 0.92 14.02 -33.37
CA ASN A 34 1.25 15.06 -34.34
C ASN A 34 0.87 16.47 -33.86
N GLU A 35 -0.25 16.61 -33.15
CA GLU A 35 -0.64 17.88 -32.52
C GLU A 35 0.34 18.31 -31.44
N ILE A 36 0.84 17.39 -30.62
CA ILE A 36 1.88 17.66 -29.60
C ILE A 36 3.16 18.17 -30.25
N ILE A 37 3.61 17.52 -31.33
CA ILE A 37 4.80 17.93 -32.09
C ILE A 37 4.64 19.37 -32.61
N ASN A 38 3.45 19.70 -33.14
CA ASN A 38 3.16 21.05 -33.64
C ASN A 38 3.14 22.10 -32.53
N VAL A 39 2.52 21.79 -31.38
CA VAL A 39 2.49 22.70 -30.22
C VAL A 39 3.89 23.02 -29.74
N LEU A 40 4.79 22.04 -29.72
CA LEU A 40 6.18 22.21 -29.32
C LEU A 40 7.05 22.86 -30.41
N SER A 41 6.52 23.03 -31.62
CA SER A 41 7.25 23.58 -32.77
C SER A 41 8.59 22.87 -33.02
N LEU A 42 8.57 21.53 -32.93
CA LEU A 42 9.74 20.69 -33.16
C LEU A 42 9.98 20.60 -34.68
N ASP A 43 10.77 21.51 -35.23
CA ASP A 43 11.17 21.46 -36.65
C ASP A 43 12.34 20.47 -36.84
N ASP A 44 12.15 19.55 -37.77
CA ASP A 44 13.15 18.61 -38.32
C ASP A 44 14.16 17.92 -37.37
N SER A 45 13.82 17.70 -36.09
CA SER A 45 14.68 16.91 -35.21
C SER A 45 14.61 15.41 -35.57
N GLU A 46 15.76 14.75 -35.75
CA GLU A 46 15.85 13.28 -35.88
C GLU A 46 15.21 12.54 -34.67
N HIS A 47 14.96 13.28 -33.58
CA HIS A 47 14.53 12.78 -32.28
C HIS A 47 13.06 13.07 -31.94
N LYS A 48 12.20 13.54 -32.86
CA LYS A 48 10.79 13.88 -32.56
C LYS A 48 10.02 12.76 -31.84
N ASN A 49 10.19 11.53 -32.31
CA ASN A 49 9.51 10.37 -31.71
C ASN A 49 10.08 10.01 -30.33
N GLU A 50 11.39 10.19 -30.13
CA GLU A 50 12.03 9.99 -28.83
C GLU A 50 11.56 11.04 -27.82
N ILE A 51 11.53 12.30 -28.24
CA ILE A 51 11.01 13.42 -27.47
C ILE A 51 9.56 13.15 -27.04
N VAL A 52 8.70 12.70 -27.96
CA VAL A 52 7.32 12.32 -27.64
C VAL A 52 7.27 11.14 -26.68
N ASN A 53 8.06 10.09 -26.88
CA ASN A 53 8.07 8.94 -25.97
C ASN A 53 8.50 9.34 -24.55
N ASP A 54 9.53 10.17 -24.41
CA ASP A 54 9.97 10.69 -23.12
C ASP A 54 8.91 11.61 -22.48
N PHE A 55 8.09 12.29 -23.28
CA PHE A 55 6.91 13.00 -22.76
C PHE A 55 5.82 12.06 -22.27
N LEU A 56 5.59 10.94 -22.95
CA LEU A 56 4.60 9.96 -22.52
C LEU A 56 5.06 9.23 -21.24
N GLU A 57 6.37 9.07 -21.07
CA GLU A 57 6.97 8.44 -19.90
C GLU A 57 7.06 9.39 -18.70
N ASP A 58 7.57 10.60 -18.87
CA ASP A 58 7.89 11.53 -17.76
C ASP A 58 7.00 12.78 -17.73
N GLY A 59 5.99 12.86 -18.61
CA GLY A 59 5.06 13.96 -18.70
C GLY A 59 5.76 15.28 -19.05
N ARG A 60 5.22 16.39 -18.57
CA ARG A 60 5.79 17.73 -18.77
C ARG A 60 7.20 17.90 -18.21
N GLN A 61 7.67 17.06 -17.29
CA GLN A 61 9.04 17.17 -16.73
C GLN A 61 10.13 16.96 -17.79
N SER A 62 9.89 16.12 -18.79
CA SER A 62 10.88 15.92 -19.86
C SER A 62 11.07 17.16 -20.73
N LEU A 63 10.23 18.21 -20.61
CA LEU A 63 10.47 19.48 -21.31
C LEU A 63 11.78 20.12 -20.86
N VAL A 64 12.18 19.91 -19.60
CA VAL A 64 13.45 20.41 -19.07
C VAL A 64 14.63 19.79 -19.82
N LYS A 65 14.54 18.50 -20.18
CA LYS A 65 15.55 17.78 -20.96
C LYS A 65 15.69 18.34 -22.37
N TYR A 66 14.57 18.71 -23.00
CA TYR A 66 14.50 19.16 -24.40
C TYR A 66 14.35 20.67 -24.57
N LYS A 67 14.70 21.45 -23.56
CA LYS A 67 14.51 22.92 -23.57
C LYS A 67 15.18 23.60 -24.76
N GLU A 68 16.32 23.10 -25.22
CA GLU A 68 17.08 23.68 -26.32
C GLU A 68 16.55 23.23 -27.70
N ASP A 69 15.77 22.16 -27.75
CA ASP A 69 15.10 21.66 -28.96
C ASP A 69 13.72 22.32 -29.20
N ILE A 70 13.22 23.06 -28.21
CA ILE A 70 11.91 23.74 -28.26
C ILE A 70 12.14 25.24 -28.42
N ILE A 71 11.36 25.89 -29.29
CA ILE A 71 11.42 27.34 -29.47
C ILE A 71 11.26 28.04 -28.10
N PRO A 72 12.19 28.91 -27.66
CA PRO A 72 12.18 29.44 -26.29
C PRO A 72 10.89 30.15 -25.87
N LYS A 73 10.21 30.82 -26.80
CA LYS A 73 8.90 31.45 -26.55
C LYS A 73 7.82 30.41 -26.27
N VAL A 74 7.80 29.34 -27.07
CA VAL A 74 6.89 28.20 -26.92
C VAL A 74 7.17 27.51 -25.59
N TYR A 75 8.44 27.19 -25.30
CA TYR A 75 8.85 26.60 -24.02
C TYR A 75 8.33 27.41 -22.83
N LYS A 76 8.49 28.74 -22.86
CA LYS A 76 8.02 29.61 -21.78
C LYS A 76 6.49 29.57 -21.60
N GLU A 77 5.74 29.53 -22.70
CA GLU A 77 4.28 29.46 -22.70
C GLU A 77 3.78 28.09 -22.20
N VAL A 78 4.36 27.00 -22.70
CA VAL A 78 4.00 25.64 -22.25
C VAL A 78 4.51 25.33 -20.85
N MET A 79 5.34 26.18 -20.23
CA MET A 79 5.81 26.06 -18.83
C MET A 79 5.12 27.03 -17.86
N SER A 80 4.32 27.99 -18.34
CA SER A 80 3.78 29.05 -17.47
C SER A 80 2.48 28.71 -16.73
N ASP A 81 1.68 27.76 -17.25
CA ASP A 81 0.35 27.43 -16.71
C ASP A 81 0.02 25.94 -16.93
N ASN A 82 -0.79 25.33 -16.06
CA ASN A 82 -1.27 23.95 -16.17
C ASN A 82 -2.49 23.82 -17.09
N ASP A 83 -3.20 24.91 -17.42
CA ASP A 83 -4.35 24.89 -18.34
C ASP A 83 -3.98 25.11 -19.83
N ASN A 84 -2.70 24.93 -20.15
CA ASN A 84 -2.20 25.14 -21.50
C ASN A 84 -2.61 24.02 -22.49
N THR A 85 -2.46 24.29 -23.78
CA THR A 85 -2.85 23.37 -24.86
C THR A 85 -2.12 22.03 -24.79
N LEU A 86 -0.84 22.03 -24.36
CA LEU A 86 -0.04 20.82 -24.26
C LEU A 86 -0.58 19.86 -23.19
N ILE A 87 -0.93 20.36 -22.00
CA ILE A 87 -1.55 19.54 -20.94
C ILE A 87 -2.89 18.97 -21.41
N LYS A 88 -3.73 19.78 -22.09
CA LYS A 88 -5.00 19.30 -22.64
C LYS A 88 -4.82 18.15 -23.63
N LEU A 89 -3.82 18.26 -24.51
CA LEU A 89 -3.47 17.19 -25.45
C LEU A 89 -2.95 15.94 -24.72
N PHE A 90 -2.15 16.09 -23.66
CA PHE A 90 -1.69 14.95 -22.85
C PHE A 90 -2.84 14.22 -22.16
N LYS A 91 -3.77 14.96 -21.53
CA LYS A 91 -4.95 14.34 -20.91
C LYS A 91 -5.72 13.51 -21.94
N LYS A 92 -5.94 14.07 -23.14
CA LYS A 92 -6.62 13.39 -24.26
C LYS A 92 -5.86 12.14 -24.73
N TYR A 93 -4.55 12.22 -24.86
CA TYR A 93 -3.71 11.07 -25.25
C TYR A 93 -3.88 9.92 -24.26
N ILE A 94 -3.73 10.22 -22.97
CA ILE A 94 -3.86 9.27 -21.87
C ILE A 94 -5.25 8.63 -21.85
N GLU A 95 -6.32 9.43 -21.98
CA GLU A 95 -7.70 8.93 -22.06
C GLU A 95 -7.83 7.90 -23.20
N THR A 96 -7.35 8.27 -24.38
CA THR A 96 -7.43 7.43 -25.60
C THR A 96 -6.61 6.14 -25.44
N ASP A 97 -5.42 6.22 -24.87
CA ASP A 97 -4.56 5.05 -24.65
C ASP A 97 -5.15 4.10 -23.59
N LEU A 98 -5.72 4.65 -22.50
CA LEU A 98 -6.43 3.86 -21.49
C LEU A 98 -7.64 3.14 -22.10
N GLU A 99 -8.45 3.82 -22.90
CA GLU A 99 -9.59 3.20 -23.60
C GLU A 99 -9.14 2.11 -24.56
N LYS A 100 -8.05 2.32 -25.29
CA LYS A 100 -7.48 1.32 -26.20
C LYS A 100 -6.96 0.09 -25.47
N VAL A 101 -6.14 0.29 -24.43
CA VAL A 101 -5.50 -0.80 -23.67
C VAL A 101 -6.51 -1.55 -22.80
N CYS A 102 -7.47 -0.83 -22.20
CA CYS A 102 -8.34 -1.36 -21.16
C CYS A 102 -9.77 -1.57 -21.62
N GLY A 103 -10.27 -0.84 -22.62
CA GLY A 103 -11.69 -0.82 -22.98
C GLY A 103 -12.24 -2.18 -23.36
N LYS A 104 -11.40 -3.06 -23.91
CA LYS A 104 -11.78 -4.45 -24.22
C LYS A 104 -11.71 -5.37 -22.99
N THR A 105 -10.69 -5.21 -22.16
CA THR A 105 -10.37 -6.12 -21.05
C THR A 105 -11.13 -5.78 -19.77
N TYR A 106 -11.36 -4.49 -19.54
CA TYR A 106 -11.99 -3.91 -18.35
C TYR A 106 -13.02 -2.84 -18.72
N PRO A 107 -14.12 -3.18 -19.43
CA PRO A 107 -15.14 -2.20 -19.84
C PRO A 107 -15.77 -1.43 -18.67
N TRP A 108 -15.83 -2.07 -17.50
CA TRP A 108 -16.32 -1.45 -16.26
C TRP A 108 -15.44 -0.27 -15.82
N LEU A 109 -14.12 -0.33 -16.05
CA LEU A 109 -13.19 0.72 -15.65
C LEU A 109 -13.41 1.97 -16.49
N ILE A 110 -13.60 1.79 -17.81
CA ILE A 110 -13.89 2.91 -18.72
C ILE A 110 -15.23 3.55 -18.35
N SER A 111 -16.25 2.72 -18.07
CA SER A 111 -17.56 3.22 -17.63
C SER A 111 -17.45 4.00 -16.32
N PHE A 112 -16.67 3.50 -15.36
CA PHE A 112 -16.41 4.16 -14.08
C PHE A 112 -15.68 5.50 -14.24
N LEU A 113 -14.64 5.56 -15.09
CA LEU A 113 -13.91 6.79 -15.38
C LEU A 113 -14.80 7.84 -16.04
N GLU A 114 -15.67 7.43 -16.97
CA GLU A 114 -16.65 8.31 -17.61
C GLU A 114 -17.72 8.81 -16.63
N GLU A 115 -18.17 7.99 -15.68
CA GLU A 115 -19.04 8.42 -14.58
C GLU A 115 -18.34 9.43 -13.66
N TYR A 116 -17.07 9.20 -13.31
CA TYR A 116 -16.26 10.15 -12.53
C TYR A 116 -16.07 11.48 -13.26
N ARG A 117 -15.81 11.42 -14.57
CA ARG A 117 -15.65 12.58 -15.44
C ARG A 117 -16.93 13.41 -15.51
N LYS A 118 -18.11 12.78 -15.58
CA LYS A 118 -19.39 13.47 -15.78
C LYS A 118 -20.16 13.75 -14.49
N GLY A 119 -19.74 13.16 -13.38
CA GLY A 119 -20.39 13.24 -12.08
C GLY A 119 -19.84 14.35 -11.18
N GLU A 120 -20.21 14.29 -9.91
CA GLU A 120 -19.82 15.26 -8.87
C GLU A 120 -18.31 15.27 -8.57
N ASN A 121 -17.57 14.27 -9.05
CA ASN A 121 -16.13 14.09 -8.84
C ASN A 121 -15.26 14.56 -10.03
N HIS A 122 -15.81 15.37 -10.95
CA HIS A 122 -15.09 15.85 -12.15
C HIS A 122 -13.76 16.57 -11.81
N GLU A 123 -13.72 17.35 -10.74
CA GLU A 123 -12.50 18.07 -10.32
C GLU A 123 -11.38 17.09 -9.93
N ILE A 124 -11.73 15.99 -9.25
CA ILE A 124 -10.78 14.94 -8.86
C ILE A 124 -10.25 14.23 -10.12
N TYR A 125 -11.16 13.90 -11.04
CA TYR A 125 -10.80 13.32 -12.33
C TYR A 125 -9.79 14.22 -13.07
N ASP A 126 -10.09 15.52 -13.19
CA ASP A 126 -9.23 16.46 -13.90
C ASP A 126 -7.86 16.62 -13.24
N CYS A 127 -7.82 16.65 -11.91
CA CYS A 127 -6.59 16.66 -11.11
C CYS A 127 -5.68 15.44 -11.39
N VAL A 128 -6.24 14.22 -11.41
CA VAL A 128 -5.47 12.99 -11.67
C VAL A 128 -4.85 13.00 -13.06
N PHE A 129 -5.62 13.38 -14.06
CA PHE A 129 -5.13 13.47 -15.44
C PHE A 129 -4.12 14.61 -15.61
N THR A 130 -4.29 15.74 -14.90
CA THR A 130 -3.30 16.83 -14.88
C THR A 130 -1.97 16.39 -14.27
N ARG A 131 -2.01 15.63 -13.16
CA ARG A 131 -0.79 15.10 -12.53
C ARG A 131 -0.08 14.12 -13.43
N THR A 132 -0.82 13.18 -14.03
CA THR A 132 -0.22 12.22 -14.96
C THR A 132 0.34 12.93 -16.20
N ALA A 133 -0.29 14.00 -16.68
CA ALA A 133 0.29 14.82 -17.74
C ALA A 133 1.55 15.59 -17.31
N ASN A 134 1.66 15.97 -16.03
CA ASN A 134 2.84 16.69 -15.52
C ASN A 134 4.04 15.78 -15.25
N TYR A 135 3.81 14.58 -14.74
CA TYR A 135 4.85 13.67 -14.26
C TYR A 135 4.93 12.33 -15.02
N GLY A 136 4.06 12.13 -16.01
CA GLY A 136 4.03 10.94 -16.83
C GLY A 136 3.65 9.67 -16.07
N ALA A 137 4.01 8.53 -16.66
CA ALA A 137 3.94 7.21 -16.04
C ALA A 137 5.23 6.84 -15.28
N THR A 138 6.03 7.82 -14.85
CA THR A 138 7.33 7.67 -14.14
C THR A 138 7.36 6.53 -13.13
N TYR A 139 6.23 6.31 -12.44
CA TYR A 139 6.11 5.28 -11.41
C TYR A 139 5.72 3.90 -11.99
N MET A 140 4.92 3.80 -13.04
CA MET A 140 4.45 2.50 -13.57
C MET A 140 4.50 2.44 -15.10
N LYS A 141 5.71 2.54 -15.66
CA LYS A 141 5.98 2.41 -17.10
C LYS A 141 5.33 1.17 -17.74
N ASP A 142 5.25 0.06 -17.00
CA ASP A 142 4.69 -1.21 -17.47
C ASP A 142 3.21 -1.44 -17.08
N CYS A 143 2.60 -0.54 -16.29
CA CYS A 143 1.20 -0.65 -15.87
C CYS A 143 0.55 0.71 -15.54
N PRO A 144 0.30 1.56 -16.56
CA PRO A 144 -0.26 2.91 -16.39
C PRO A 144 -1.62 2.92 -15.66
N ILE A 145 -2.41 1.87 -15.85
CA ILE A 145 -3.74 1.67 -15.23
C ILE A 145 -3.67 1.72 -13.71
N LEU A 146 -2.67 1.06 -13.12
CA LEU A 146 -2.52 1.01 -11.68
C LEU A 146 -2.08 2.37 -11.13
N SER A 147 -1.32 3.16 -11.91
CA SER A 147 -1.03 4.56 -11.56
C SER A 147 -2.30 5.40 -11.46
N PHE A 148 -3.21 5.28 -12.43
CA PHE A 148 -4.50 6.00 -12.41
C PHE A 148 -5.40 5.59 -11.25
N VAL A 149 -5.55 4.28 -11.04
CA VAL A 149 -6.37 3.73 -9.95
C VAL A 149 -5.84 4.19 -8.60
N LEU A 150 -4.52 4.15 -8.37
CA LEU A 150 -3.95 4.63 -7.11
C LEU A 150 -4.20 6.12 -6.90
N GLN A 151 -4.06 6.97 -7.93
CA GLN A 151 -4.33 8.39 -7.82
C GLN A 151 -5.80 8.73 -7.53
N LEU A 152 -6.75 7.90 -8.00
CA LEU A 152 -8.19 8.06 -7.75
C LEU A 152 -8.62 7.57 -6.36
N LEU A 153 -7.85 6.66 -5.75
CA LEU A 153 -8.16 6.05 -4.45
C LEU A 153 -7.73 6.88 -3.23
N PHE A 154 -7.31 8.14 -3.39
CA PHE A 154 -6.98 9.01 -2.25
C PHE A 154 -7.83 10.28 -2.30
N GLU A 155 -8.91 10.32 -1.51
CA GLU A 155 -9.61 11.59 -1.22
C GLU A 155 -8.66 12.54 -0.46
N GLY A 156 -8.42 13.72 -1.01
CA GLY A 156 -7.64 14.79 -0.36
C GLY A 156 -6.22 15.04 -0.89
N ILE A 157 -5.88 14.63 -2.12
CA ILE A 157 -4.58 14.99 -2.72
C ILE A 157 -4.42 16.52 -2.92
N ASP A 158 -5.50 17.30 -2.84
CA ASP A 158 -5.45 18.74 -3.06
C ASP A 158 -5.13 19.58 -1.81
N ASP A 159 -4.87 18.95 -0.66
CA ASP A 159 -4.37 19.67 0.51
C ASP A 159 -2.92 20.16 0.27
N GLU A 160 -2.60 21.36 0.74
CA GLU A 160 -1.25 21.96 0.66
C GLU A 160 -0.12 21.07 1.23
N CYS A 161 -0.50 20.00 1.94
CA CYS A 161 0.37 18.97 2.52
C CYS A 161 1.20 18.18 1.48
N LEU A 162 0.84 18.21 0.19
CA LEU A 162 1.57 17.48 -0.87
C LEU A 162 2.46 18.36 -1.76
N LYS A 163 2.62 19.66 -1.43
CA LYS A 163 3.59 20.54 -2.10
C LYS A 163 5.04 20.24 -1.72
N GLU A 164 5.28 19.44 -0.69
CA GLU A 164 6.61 18.92 -0.38
C GLU A 164 6.87 17.66 -1.20
N THR A 165 7.86 17.75 -2.10
CA THR A 165 8.25 16.82 -3.17
C THR A 165 8.56 15.37 -2.76
N ASN A 166 8.35 14.97 -1.51
CA ASN A 166 8.73 13.64 -1.01
C ASN A 166 7.56 12.72 -0.70
N VAL A 167 6.34 13.23 -0.51
CA VAL A 167 5.24 12.37 -0.04
C VAL A 167 4.79 11.39 -1.12
N PHE A 168 4.77 11.80 -2.39
CA PHE A 168 4.42 10.89 -3.49
C PHE A 168 5.50 9.83 -3.73
N ASP A 169 6.79 10.20 -3.65
CA ASP A 169 7.91 9.25 -3.78
C ASP A 169 7.98 8.26 -2.60
N ASP A 170 7.72 8.72 -1.38
CA ASP A 170 7.68 7.89 -0.18
C ASP A 170 6.44 6.96 -0.15
N LEU A 171 5.28 7.48 -0.57
CA LEU A 171 4.05 6.70 -0.73
C LEU A 171 4.21 5.65 -1.83
N TRP A 172 4.86 6.02 -2.92
CA TRP A 172 5.20 5.15 -4.04
C TRP A 172 6.18 4.03 -3.64
N PHE A 173 7.27 4.37 -2.95
CA PHE A 173 8.23 3.39 -2.41
C PHE A 173 7.54 2.43 -1.43
N ALA A 174 6.57 2.92 -0.65
CA ALA A 174 5.80 2.12 0.30
C ALA A 174 4.76 1.20 -0.38
N VAL A 175 4.10 1.64 -1.45
CA VAL A 175 3.06 0.84 -2.14
C VAL A 175 3.69 -0.22 -3.05
N THR A 176 4.81 0.05 -3.72
CA THR A 176 5.46 -0.94 -4.61
C THR A 176 6.26 -2.01 -3.91
N ASN A 177 6.92 -1.69 -2.78
CA ASN A 177 7.70 -2.68 -2.02
C ASN A 177 6.87 -3.43 -0.97
N ASP A 178 5.75 -2.87 -0.49
CA ASP A 178 4.98 -3.42 0.63
C ASP A 178 3.46 -3.51 0.34
N GLY A 179 3.00 -3.18 -0.88
CA GLY A 179 1.68 -3.48 -1.47
C GLY A 179 0.49 -3.45 -0.52
N LEU A 180 0.11 -4.64 -0.05
CA LEU A 180 -1.04 -4.84 0.84
C LEU A 180 -0.90 -4.05 2.16
N LYS A 181 0.31 -3.96 2.71
CA LYS A 181 0.66 -3.29 3.97
C LYS A 181 0.37 -1.78 3.90
N SER A 182 0.62 -1.17 2.75
CA SER A 182 0.33 0.24 2.47
C SER A 182 -1.14 0.47 2.17
N ILE A 183 -1.79 -0.44 1.42
CA ILE A 183 -3.24 -0.46 1.23
C ILE A 183 -3.98 -0.51 2.58
N THR A 184 -3.43 -1.23 3.56
CA THR A 184 -4.01 -1.32 4.90
C THR A 184 -3.71 -0.09 5.75
N LYS A 185 -2.48 0.47 5.65
CA LYS A 185 -2.07 1.70 6.36
C LYS A 185 -2.87 2.93 5.93
N TYR A 186 -3.24 3.02 4.67
CA TYR A 186 -4.04 4.12 4.10
C TYR A 186 -5.49 3.71 3.81
N SER A 187 -5.96 2.60 4.39
CA SER A 187 -7.31 2.06 4.15
C SER A 187 -8.44 3.03 4.45
N ALA A 188 -8.20 4.05 5.28
CA ALA A 188 -9.13 5.15 5.55
C ALA A 188 -9.39 6.06 4.34
N TYR A 189 -8.49 6.07 3.36
CA TYR A 189 -8.55 6.93 2.18
C TYR A 189 -9.02 6.16 0.93
N ILE A 190 -8.98 4.81 0.97
CA ILE A 190 -9.25 3.91 -0.16
C ILE A 190 -10.72 3.46 -0.17
N VAL A 191 -11.35 3.48 -1.34
CA VAL A 191 -12.75 3.05 -1.51
C VAL A 191 -12.96 1.60 -1.03
N LYS A 192 -13.96 1.44 -0.16
CA LYS A 192 -14.23 0.20 0.60
C LYS A 192 -14.52 -1.03 -0.26
N SER A 193 -15.06 -0.86 -1.47
CA SER A 193 -15.31 -1.95 -2.42
C SER A 193 -14.02 -2.53 -3.01
N VAL A 194 -13.06 -1.67 -3.34
CA VAL A 194 -11.74 -2.03 -3.87
C VAL A 194 -10.91 -2.75 -2.81
N MET A 195 -10.98 -2.30 -1.56
CA MET A 195 -10.34 -2.96 -0.40
C MET A 195 -10.77 -4.43 -0.26
N ASN A 196 -12.06 -4.71 -0.46
CA ASN A 196 -12.61 -6.05 -0.28
C ASN A 196 -12.27 -7.02 -1.42
N GLU A 197 -11.86 -6.52 -2.58
CA GLU A 197 -11.51 -7.33 -3.75
C GLU A 197 -10.04 -7.78 -3.72
N GLN A 198 -9.13 -6.92 -3.26
CA GLN A 198 -7.69 -7.22 -3.15
C GLN A 198 -7.35 -8.22 -2.04
N LEU A 199 -8.25 -8.40 -1.06
CA LEU A 199 -8.08 -9.30 0.08
C LEU A 199 -8.62 -10.73 -0.17
N LYS A 200 -9.07 -11.05 -1.39
CA LYS A 200 -9.73 -12.33 -1.72
C LYS A 200 -8.83 -13.50 -2.10
N HIS A 201 -7.50 -13.39 -2.00
CA HIS A 201 -6.63 -14.50 -2.42
C HIS A 201 -6.30 -15.46 -1.27
N ASP A 202 -6.90 -16.65 -1.34
CA ASP A 202 -6.85 -17.69 -0.29
C ASP A 202 -5.47 -18.35 -0.08
N PHE A 203 -4.44 -18.09 -0.92
CA PHE A 203 -3.16 -18.80 -0.84
C PHE A 203 -1.95 -18.01 -1.37
N VAL A 204 -0.85 -17.97 -0.59
CA VAL A 204 0.39 -17.23 -0.90
C VAL A 204 1.63 -18.09 -0.62
N TRP A 205 2.53 -18.23 -1.61
CA TRP A 205 3.79 -18.96 -1.53
C TRP A 205 4.96 -18.00 -1.24
N SER A 206 5.18 -17.72 0.05
CA SER A 206 6.09 -16.70 0.59
C SER A 206 7.53 -16.72 0.07
N SER A 207 8.11 -17.91 -0.07
CA SER A 207 9.50 -18.15 -0.44
C SER A 207 9.71 -18.36 -1.94
N ILE A 208 8.62 -18.37 -2.71
CA ILE A 208 8.63 -18.75 -4.12
C ILE A 208 8.50 -17.50 -4.96
N THR A 209 9.38 -17.40 -5.95
CA THR A 209 9.35 -16.37 -6.98
C THR A 209 8.84 -17.02 -8.26
N CYS A 210 7.90 -16.39 -8.94
CA CYS A 210 7.54 -16.81 -10.30
C CYS A 210 8.71 -16.52 -11.25
N ASP A 211 9.25 -17.51 -11.94
CA ASP A 211 10.36 -17.32 -12.88
C ASP A 211 9.98 -16.56 -14.16
N GLY A 212 8.68 -16.57 -14.50
CA GLY A 212 8.15 -15.85 -15.66
C GLY A 212 7.96 -14.34 -15.42
N CYS A 213 7.37 -13.95 -14.29
CA CYS A 213 7.04 -12.54 -14.00
C CYS A 213 7.76 -11.95 -12.78
N ARG A 214 8.66 -12.72 -12.15
CA ARG A 214 9.41 -12.35 -10.94
C ARG A 214 8.57 -11.99 -9.70
N MET A 215 7.25 -12.22 -9.74
CA MET A 215 6.35 -12.05 -8.61
C MET A 215 6.86 -12.83 -7.39
N LYS A 216 7.07 -12.12 -6.28
CA LYS A 216 7.41 -12.68 -4.98
C LYS A 216 6.70 -11.89 -3.87
N PRO A 217 5.96 -12.54 -2.96
CA PRO A 217 5.68 -13.98 -2.96
C PRO A 217 4.73 -14.39 -4.09
N LEU A 218 4.79 -15.64 -4.55
CA LEU A 218 3.90 -16.13 -5.61
C LEU A 218 2.47 -16.29 -5.05
N ILE A 219 1.49 -15.57 -5.60
CA ILE A 219 0.10 -15.54 -5.12
C ILE A 219 -0.77 -16.46 -5.98
N GLY A 220 -1.58 -17.31 -5.34
CA GLY A 220 -2.51 -18.23 -6.01
C GLY A 220 -1.90 -19.60 -6.34
N GLU A 221 -2.28 -20.18 -7.49
CA GLU A 221 -1.81 -21.50 -7.92
C GLU A 221 -0.33 -21.44 -8.35
N ARG A 222 0.42 -22.45 -7.91
CA ARG A 222 1.84 -22.63 -8.22
C ARG A 222 2.01 -23.83 -9.14
N TYR A 223 2.73 -23.61 -10.23
CA TYR A 223 3.11 -24.63 -11.19
C TYR A 223 4.62 -24.79 -11.13
N ARG A 224 5.11 -26.03 -11.01
CA ARG A 224 6.54 -26.32 -10.96
C ARG A 224 6.94 -27.21 -12.13
N CYS A 225 8.04 -26.87 -12.77
CA CYS A 225 8.69 -27.78 -13.72
C CYS A 225 9.53 -28.81 -12.95
N GLU A 226 9.32 -30.10 -13.20
CA GLU A 226 10.13 -31.15 -12.58
C GLU A 226 11.47 -31.37 -13.30
N THR A 227 11.57 -30.93 -14.56
CA THR A 227 12.79 -31.07 -15.37
C THR A 227 13.76 -29.92 -15.15
N CYS A 228 13.26 -28.68 -15.04
CA CYS A 228 14.06 -27.50 -14.76
C CYS A 228 14.26 -27.34 -13.25
N GLY A 229 15.52 -27.22 -12.81
CA GLY A 229 15.84 -27.00 -11.41
C GLY A 229 15.29 -25.66 -10.91
N ASN A 230 14.46 -25.70 -9.86
CA ASN A 230 13.90 -24.53 -9.17
C ASN A 230 13.13 -23.57 -10.10
N TYR A 231 12.32 -24.11 -11.01
CA TYR A 231 11.53 -23.32 -11.94
C TYR A 231 10.03 -23.38 -11.59
N ASP A 232 9.51 -22.26 -11.09
CA ASP A 232 8.14 -22.12 -10.59
C ASP A 232 7.42 -20.99 -11.34
N LEU A 233 6.18 -21.23 -11.77
CA LEU A 233 5.33 -20.25 -12.46
C LEU A 233 4.01 -20.05 -11.72
N CYS A 234 3.47 -18.83 -11.76
CA CYS A 234 2.08 -18.56 -11.39
C CYS A 234 1.13 -19.00 -12.50
N ALA A 235 -0.18 -19.09 -12.21
CA ALA A 235 -1.21 -19.49 -13.18
C ALA A 235 -1.08 -18.75 -14.54
N LYS A 236 -0.99 -17.41 -14.50
CA LYS A 236 -0.85 -16.58 -15.72
C LYS A 236 0.43 -16.87 -16.52
N CYS A 237 1.53 -17.18 -15.84
CA CYS A 237 2.79 -17.48 -16.52
C CYS A 237 2.82 -18.91 -17.05
N GLN A 238 2.13 -19.85 -16.42
CA GLN A 238 2.00 -21.21 -16.90
C GLN A 238 1.21 -21.29 -18.23
N GLU A 239 0.18 -20.47 -18.40
CA GLU A 239 -0.61 -20.40 -19.64
C GLU A 239 0.23 -20.03 -20.88
N LYS A 240 1.32 -19.28 -20.69
CA LYS A 240 2.24 -18.90 -21.78
C LYS A 240 3.10 -20.07 -22.28
N GLY A 241 3.03 -21.21 -21.60
CA GLY A 241 3.79 -22.41 -21.93
C GLY A 241 5.24 -22.36 -21.43
N HIS A 242 5.78 -23.54 -21.14
CA HIS A 242 7.18 -23.80 -20.87
C HIS A 242 7.56 -25.07 -21.62
N GLU A 243 8.82 -25.20 -22.06
CA GLU A 243 9.30 -26.30 -22.91
C GLU A 243 9.08 -27.69 -22.28
N HIS A 244 9.04 -27.76 -20.95
CA HIS A 244 8.77 -28.97 -20.19
C HIS A 244 7.39 -28.92 -19.51
N GLU A 245 6.83 -30.10 -19.27
CA GLU A 245 5.55 -30.25 -18.57
C GLU A 245 5.60 -29.61 -17.17
N LEU A 246 4.64 -28.72 -16.92
CA LEU A 246 4.46 -28.03 -15.65
C LEU A 246 3.42 -28.76 -14.82
N LYS A 247 3.76 -29.11 -13.58
CA LYS A 247 2.82 -29.74 -12.65
C LYS A 247 2.27 -28.73 -11.67
N LEU A 248 0.95 -28.73 -11.50
CA LEU A 248 0.29 -28.02 -10.41
C LEU A 248 0.80 -28.59 -9.09
N VAL A 249 1.39 -27.74 -8.26
CA VAL A 249 1.84 -28.12 -6.92
C VAL A 249 0.58 -28.27 -6.04
N PRO A 250 0.26 -29.48 -5.55
CA PRO A 250 -0.96 -29.70 -4.78
C PRO A 250 -0.97 -28.84 -3.52
N LYS A 251 -2.16 -28.31 -3.19
CA LYS A 251 -2.42 -27.64 -1.91
C LYS A 251 -2.28 -28.69 -0.80
N SER A 252 -1.09 -28.87 -0.24
CA SER A 252 -0.86 -29.87 0.80
C SER A 252 -1.51 -29.38 2.10
N LYS A 253 -2.22 -30.25 2.82
CA LYS A 253 -2.69 -30.00 4.20
C LYS A 253 -1.53 -29.95 5.23
N GLY A 254 -0.28 -29.87 4.76
CA GLY A 254 0.92 -29.87 5.59
C GLY A 254 1.78 -28.61 5.45
N ASP A 255 1.58 -27.80 4.41
CA ASP A 255 2.36 -26.58 4.17
C ASP A 255 1.50 -25.33 4.36
N ASN A 256 0.78 -25.30 5.48
CA ASN A 256 0.31 -24.06 6.06
C ASN A 256 1.54 -23.33 6.66
N GLU A 257 2.37 -22.70 5.82
CA GLU A 257 3.21 -21.59 6.29
C GLU A 257 2.34 -20.34 6.47
N THR A 258 1.41 -20.44 7.40
CA THR A 258 0.63 -19.36 8.01
C THR A 258 1.50 -18.48 8.91
N LYS A 259 2.82 -18.43 8.70
CA LYS A 259 3.75 -17.61 9.51
C LYS A 259 3.94 -16.19 8.97
N SER A 260 3.44 -15.89 7.77
CA SER A 260 3.55 -14.56 7.15
C SER A 260 2.34 -13.64 7.36
N SER A 261 1.18 -14.17 7.79
CA SER A 261 0.00 -13.35 8.10
C SER A 261 0.01 -12.75 9.52
N LEU A 262 0.83 -13.31 10.42
CA LEU A 262 0.94 -12.81 11.80
C LEU A 262 1.53 -11.39 11.83
N PHE A 263 2.56 -11.09 11.05
CA PHE A 263 3.30 -9.82 11.14
C PHE A 263 2.80 -8.70 10.22
N TYR A 264 1.59 -8.87 9.70
CA TYR A 264 1.03 -7.95 8.73
C TYR A 264 0.88 -6.54 9.33
N GLY A 265 1.56 -5.55 8.74
CA GLY A 265 1.56 -4.16 9.22
C GLY A 265 2.74 -3.75 10.12
N MET A 266 3.60 -4.67 10.60
CA MET A 266 4.75 -4.31 11.46
C MET A 266 6.00 -3.93 10.64
N ASP A 267 6.70 -2.88 11.06
CA ASP A 267 8.01 -2.52 10.53
C ASP A 267 9.11 -3.53 10.93
N ALA A 268 10.31 -3.42 10.35
CA ALA A 268 11.40 -4.37 10.61
C ALA A 268 11.87 -4.39 12.07
N LYS A 269 11.88 -3.22 12.75
CA LYS A 269 12.27 -3.09 14.16
C LYS A 269 11.19 -3.61 15.09
N GLU A 270 9.93 -3.29 14.80
CA GLU A 270 8.75 -3.81 15.50
C GLU A 270 8.71 -5.33 15.44
N LYS A 271 8.94 -5.91 14.26
CA LYS A 271 9.04 -7.36 14.06
C LYS A 271 10.22 -7.97 14.82
N ASP A 272 11.38 -7.32 14.85
CA ASP A 272 12.55 -7.80 15.59
C ASP A 272 12.29 -7.76 17.11
N ILE A 273 11.76 -6.65 17.64
CA ILE A 273 11.33 -6.53 19.04
C ILE A 273 10.31 -7.62 19.38
N PHE A 274 9.26 -7.78 18.56
CA PHE A 274 8.23 -8.80 18.77
C PHE A 274 8.84 -10.20 18.84
N THR A 275 9.72 -10.51 17.89
CA THR A 275 10.39 -11.81 17.79
C THR A 275 11.26 -12.08 19.00
N ARG A 276 12.04 -11.09 19.46
CA ARG A 276 12.93 -11.20 20.62
C ARG A 276 12.16 -11.34 21.93
N ILE A 277 11.05 -10.63 22.11
CA ILE A 277 10.20 -10.79 23.29
C ILE A 277 9.62 -12.21 23.32
N ASN A 278 9.12 -12.71 22.20
CA ASN A 278 8.61 -14.08 22.12
C ASN A 278 9.72 -15.14 22.27
N GLN A 279 10.94 -14.89 21.80
CA GLN A 279 12.11 -15.73 22.10
C GLN A 279 12.40 -15.77 23.60
N HIS A 280 12.40 -14.62 24.26
CA HIS A 280 12.61 -14.51 25.70
C HIS A 280 11.52 -15.25 26.49
N ARG A 281 10.24 -15.09 26.12
CA ARG A 281 9.12 -15.85 26.72
C ARG A 281 9.31 -17.37 26.63
N ARG A 282 9.79 -17.88 25.50
CA ARG A 282 10.06 -19.32 25.34
C ARG A 282 11.13 -19.85 26.30
N GLN A 283 12.10 -19.01 26.70
CA GLN A 283 13.10 -19.40 27.72
C GLN A 283 12.47 -19.67 29.09
N TYR A 284 11.27 -19.12 29.35
CA TYR A 284 10.49 -19.32 30.57
C TYR A 284 9.37 -20.37 30.39
N GLY A 285 9.36 -21.10 29.26
CA GLY A 285 8.33 -22.10 28.96
C GLY A 285 6.96 -21.52 28.62
N LEU A 286 6.88 -20.21 28.32
CA LEU A 286 5.63 -19.55 27.98
C LEU A 286 5.33 -19.64 26.48
N PRO A 287 4.04 -19.71 26.09
CA PRO A 287 3.66 -19.66 24.69
C PRO A 287 4.01 -18.29 24.08
N SER A 288 4.32 -18.31 22.79
CA SER A 288 4.44 -17.09 21.99
C SER A 288 3.10 -16.35 21.99
N LEU A 289 3.15 -15.03 22.11
CA LEU A 289 2.00 -14.16 21.94
C LEU A 289 1.70 -13.99 20.46
N GLU A 290 0.42 -13.88 20.15
CA GLU A 290 -0.06 -13.53 18.82
C GLU A 290 0.09 -12.02 18.59
N PRO A 291 0.36 -11.58 17.36
CA PRO A 291 0.35 -10.17 17.01
C PRO A 291 -1.05 -9.60 17.05
N SER A 292 -1.15 -8.33 17.48
CA SER A 292 -2.37 -7.55 17.50
C SER A 292 -2.17 -6.21 16.81
N VAL A 293 -3.00 -5.96 15.79
CA VAL A 293 -3.03 -4.70 15.02
C VAL A 293 -3.57 -3.57 15.89
N ASN A 294 -4.60 -3.83 16.71
CA ASN A 294 -5.13 -2.80 17.60
C ASN A 294 -4.11 -2.39 18.67
N LEU A 295 -3.42 -3.34 19.29
CA LEU A 295 -2.37 -3.04 20.27
C LEU A 295 -1.14 -2.40 19.61
N ALA A 296 -0.83 -2.75 18.36
CA ALA A 296 0.25 -2.11 17.62
C ALA A 296 -0.09 -0.65 17.28
N TYR A 297 -1.35 -0.37 16.88
CA TYR A 297 -1.84 1.00 16.71
C TYR A 297 -1.69 1.80 18.00
N VAL A 298 -2.12 1.25 19.14
CA VAL A 298 -1.99 1.90 20.45
C VAL A 298 -0.52 2.19 20.79
N ALA A 299 0.36 1.21 20.57
CA ALA A 299 1.79 1.36 20.81
C ALA A 299 2.42 2.45 19.94
N HIS A 300 2.09 2.48 18.64
CA HIS A 300 2.62 3.46 17.71
C HIS A 300 2.10 4.86 18.01
N THR A 301 0.79 5.01 18.25
CA THR A 301 0.17 6.28 18.67
C THR A 301 0.84 6.82 19.92
N HIS A 302 1.16 5.97 20.89
CA HIS A 302 1.84 6.41 22.10
C HIS A 302 3.28 6.84 21.86
N ALA A 303 4.04 6.07 21.06
CA ALA A 303 5.42 6.44 20.72
C ALA A 303 5.47 7.82 20.02
N VAL A 304 4.51 8.10 19.13
CA VAL A 304 4.33 9.42 18.51
C VAL A 304 4.00 10.48 19.57
N ASP A 305 3.03 10.21 20.45
CA ASP A 305 2.62 11.16 21.49
C ASP A 305 3.78 11.54 22.43
N VAL A 306 4.58 10.56 22.85
CA VAL A 306 5.73 10.79 23.74
C VAL A 306 6.78 11.67 23.07
N VAL A 307 7.06 11.44 21.79
CA VAL A 307 8.05 12.19 21.02
C VAL A 307 7.56 13.60 20.72
N GLU A 308 6.37 13.74 20.16
CA GLU A 308 5.87 15.01 19.62
C GLU A 308 5.30 15.94 20.71
N ASN A 309 4.75 15.37 21.79
CA ASN A 309 4.03 16.14 22.82
C ASN A 309 4.70 16.11 24.20
N SER A 310 5.73 15.28 24.38
CA SER A 310 6.52 15.17 25.62
C SER A 310 5.71 15.08 26.94
N PRO A 311 4.63 14.28 27.05
CA PRO A 311 3.85 14.10 28.28
C PRO A 311 4.62 13.44 29.44
N ASP A 312 5.77 12.87 29.13
CA ASP A 312 6.70 12.25 30.08
C ASP A 312 7.62 13.28 30.77
N VAL A 313 7.58 14.55 30.37
CA VAL A 313 8.25 15.64 31.08
C VAL A 313 7.33 16.26 32.15
N ASN A 314 7.88 17.05 33.07
CA ASN A 314 7.11 17.78 34.10
C ASN A 314 6.34 16.88 35.08
N GLY A 315 7.01 15.89 35.67
CA GLY A 315 6.48 15.04 36.73
C GLY A 315 5.81 13.75 36.25
N GLY A 316 5.67 13.58 34.93
CA GLY A 316 5.32 12.31 34.30
C GLY A 316 6.54 11.41 34.07
N ASN A 317 6.27 10.26 33.45
CA ASN A 317 7.30 9.39 32.89
C ASN A 317 6.82 8.84 31.53
N MET A 318 7.56 7.91 30.95
CA MET A 318 7.29 7.38 29.60
C MET A 318 5.94 6.67 29.44
N HIS A 319 5.20 6.41 30.51
CA HIS A 319 3.83 5.87 30.48
C HIS A 319 2.75 6.97 30.50
N SER A 320 3.14 8.24 30.52
CA SER A 320 2.22 9.37 30.43
C SER A 320 1.63 9.50 29.01
N TRP A 321 0.40 9.99 28.93
CA TRP A 321 -0.29 10.33 27.68
C TRP A 321 -0.73 11.80 27.72
N SER A 322 -0.44 12.54 26.66
CA SER A 322 -0.73 13.96 26.56
C SER A 322 -2.22 14.24 26.36
N ASN A 323 -2.60 15.52 26.35
CA ASN A 323 -3.96 15.95 26.02
C ASN A 323 -4.15 16.28 24.53
N LYS A 324 -3.23 15.84 23.65
CA LYS A 324 -3.21 16.20 22.21
C LYS A 324 -3.94 15.20 21.32
N GLY A 325 -4.45 14.10 21.87
CA GLY A 325 -5.23 13.11 21.13
C GLY A 325 -6.63 12.87 21.68
N LYS A 326 -7.37 12.00 21.00
CA LYS A 326 -8.74 11.60 21.35
C LYS A 326 -8.76 10.49 22.42
N TRP A 327 -8.13 10.75 23.55
CA TRP A 327 -8.07 9.86 24.72
C TRP A 327 -8.11 10.67 26.01
N LYS A 328 -8.29 10.00 27.15
CA LYS A 328 -8.15 10.66 28.45
C LYS A 328 -6.66 10.87 28.77
N PRO A 329 -6.16 12.10 28.98
CA PRO A 329 -4.76 12.33 29.32
C PRO A 329 -4.41 11.70 30.67
N VAL A 330 -3.15 11.28 30.83
CA VAL A 330 -2.63 10.79 32.12
C VAL A 330 -1.19 11.24 32.32
N THR A 331 -0.90 11.83 33.47
CA THR A 331 0.48 12.04 33.95
C THR A 331 0.83 10.85 34.83
N TYR A 332 1.63 9.93 34.30
CA TYR A 332 1.93 8.68 34.98
C TYR A 332 3.05 8.89 36.01
N THR A 333 2.71 8.71 37.28
CA THR A 333 3.61 8.94 38.42
C THR A 333 4.30 7.65 38.89
N PRO A 334 5.49 7.73 39.53
CA PRO A 334 6.22 6.55 39.99
C PRO A 334 5.48 5.66 41.00
N ASP A 335 4.45 6.19 41.69
CA ASP A 335 3.61 5.42 42.60
C ASP A 335 2.55 4.55 41.90
N HIS A 336 2.53 4.56 40.56
CA HIS A 336 1.61 3.79 39.72
C HIS A 336 0.12 4.07 39.98
N ARG A 337 -0.21 5.17 40.68
CA ARG A 337 -1.59 5.50 41.09
C ARG A 337 -2.57 5.59 39.94
N TYR A 338 -2.08 5.97 38.76
CA TYR A 338 -2.88 6.15 37.54
C TYR A 338 -2.75 4.98 36.54
N GLY A 339 -2.29 3.81 37.01
CA GLY A 339 -2.21 2.56 36.25
C GLY A 339 -3.42 2.29 35.36
N GLN A 340 -4.61 2.43 35.93
CA GLN A 340 -5.87 2.15 35.23
C GLN A 340 -6.13 3.05 34.02
N LEU A 341 -5.72 4.32 34.05
CA LEU A 341 -5.91 5.26 32.93
C LEU A 341 -4.97 4.98 31.76
N MET A 342 -3.80 4.40 32.04
CA MET A 342 -2.92 3.86 31.01
C MET A 342 -3.51 2.54 30.50
N TRP A 343 -3.89 1.61 31.37
CA TRP A 343 -4.39 0.31 30.94
C TRP A 343 -5.67 0.36 30.09
N SER A 344 -6.50 1.40 30.23
CA SER A 344 -7.71 1.59 29.41
C SER A 344 -7.45 2.06 27.98
N LYS A 345 -6.23 2.51 27.66
CA LYS A 345 -5.91 3.13 26.35
C LYS A 345 -6.29 2.28 25.14
N PRO A 346 -6.07 0.95 25.12
CA PRO A 346 -6.51 0.13 24.00
C PRO A 346 -8.01 0.26 23.70
N SER A 347 -8.85 0.28 24.73
CA SER A 347 -10.30 0.43 24.58
C SER A 347 -10.76 1.85 24.25
N GLU A 348 -9.94 2.86 24.54
CA GLU A 348 -10.24 4.26 24.24
C GLU A 348 -9.98 4.59 22.76
N ILE A 349 -8.90 4.05 22.18
CA ILE A 349 -8.39 4.51 20.87
C ILE A 349 -8.40 3.44 19.78
N SER A 350 -8.82 2.22 20.09
CA SER A 350 -8.85 1.12 19.12
C SER A 350 -10.10 0.24 19.28
N ASN A 351 -10.23 -0.77 18.41
CA ASN A 351 -11.30 -1.77 18.52
C ASN A 351 -11.04 -2.81 19.62
N TYR A 352 -9.88 -2.79 20.27
CA TYR A 352 -9.54 -3.71 21.35
C TYR A 352 -10.33 -3.36 22.62
N LYS A 353 -11.41 -4.09 22.89
CA LYS A 353 -12.37 -3.76 23.96
C LYS A 353 -11.86 -3.99 25.39
N PHE A 354 -10.64 -4.49 25.56
CA PHE A 354 -10.08 -4.87 26.85
C PHE A 354 -8.93 -3.95 27.27
N ASN A 355 -8.55 -4.02 28.54
CA ASN A 355 -7.35 -3.34 29.02
C ASN A 355 -6.09 -3.99 28.43
N GLY A 356 -5.01 -3.22 28.38
CA GLY A 356 -3.68 -3.70 28.03
C GLY A 356 -2.60 -3.23 29.00
N PHE A 357 -1.43 -3.85 28.90
CA PHE A 357 -0.27 -3.53 29.73
C PHE A 357 0.88 -3.05 28.86
N GLU A 358 1.59 -2.03 29.33
CA GLU A 358 2.62 -1.35 28.53
C GLU A 358 4.02 -1.54 29.11
N ILE A 359 5.00 -1.64 28.22
CA ILE A 359 6.41 -1.35 28.50
C ILE A 359 6.94 -0.38 27.43
N SER A 360 7.80 0.57 27.84
CA SER A 360 8.29 1.62 26.95
C SER A 360 9.82 1.74 27.03
N PHE A 361 10.44 2.11 25.91
CA PHE A 361 11.88 2.33 25.76
C PHE A 361 12.13 3.62 24.98
N GLY A 362 13.18 4.35 25.35
CA GLY A 362 13.59 5.58 24.68
C GLY A 362 14.90 6.12 25.25
N PRO A 363 15.48 7.14 24.59
CA PRO A 363 16.75 7.73 25.01
C PRO A 363 16.61 8.42 26.38
N SER A 364 17.64 8.27 27.21
CA SER A 364 17.73 8.95 28.51
C SER A 364 18.00 10.45 28.40
N ASN A 365 18.44 10.92 27.22
CA ASN A 365 18.68 12.32 26.90
C ASN A 365 17.61 12.87 25.94
N ARG A 366 17.43 14.19 25.89
CA ARG A 366 16.42 14.86 25.05
C ARG A 366 16.68 14.77 23.52
N LEU A 367 17.54 13.86 23.06
CA LEU A 367 17.83 13.63 21.63
C LEU A 367 16.76 12.74 20.97
N ARG A 368 15.50 12.94 21.33
CA ARG A 368 14.38 12.04 20.99
C ARG A 368 14.07 11.99 19.50
N GLU A 369 14.26 13.12 18.83
CA GLU A 369 13.95 13.30 17.41
C GLU A 369 15.04 12.76 16.47
N THR A 370 16.30 12.75 16.91
CA THR A 370 17.45 12.34 16.11
C THR A 370 17.95 10.92 16.42
N SER A 371 17.44 10.32 17.50
CA SER A 371 17.79 8.96 17.90
C SER A 371 16.97 7.92 17.12
N THR A 372 17.53 6.73 16.99
CA THR A 372 16.88 5.59 16.35
C THR A 372 16.84 4.40 17.31
N VAL A 373 15.73 3.68 17.39
CA VAL A 373 15.64 2.49 18.25
C VAL A 373 16.52 1.37 17.72
N ASN A 374 17.34 0.78 18.60
CA ASN A 374 17.97 -0.53 18.41
C ASN A 374 17.14 -1.61 19.12
N PRO A 375 16.49 -2.55 18.39
CA PRO A 375 15.66 -3.61 18.97
C PRO A 375 16.37 -4.47 20.04
N THR A 376 17.66 -4.74 19.85
CA THR A 376 18.44 -5.57 20.79
C THR A 376 18.62 -4.83 22.11
N GLU A 377 18.96 -3.55 22.06
CA GLU A 377 19.15 -2.72 23.25
C GLU A 377 17.83 -2.53 24.01
N ALA A 378 16.74 -2.25 23.29
CA ALA A 378 15.41 -2.08 23.89
C ALA A 378 14.98 -3.33 24.68
N VAL A 379 15.06 -4.50 24.06
CA VAL A 379 14.67 -5.76 24.72
C VAL A 379 15.62 -6.11 25.87
N ASN A 380 16.92 -5.89 25.72
CA ASN A 380 17.86 -6.10 26.83
C ASN A 380 17.61 -5.16 28.01
N CYS A 381 17.23 -3.91 27.75
CA CYS A 381 16.82 -2.95 28.78
C CYS A 381 15.62 -3.46 29.57
N TRP A 382 14.55 -3.91 28.87
CA TRP A 382 13.36 -4.46 29.53
C TRP A 382 13.65 -5.75 30.29
N LYS A 383 14.52 -6.63 29.77
CA LYS A 383 14.92 -7.88 30.47
C LYS A 383 15.63 -7.61 31.80
N ASN A 384 16.44 -6.55 31.86
CA ASN A 384 17.19 -6.17 33.05
C ASN A 384 16.37 -5.34 34.06
N SER A 385 15.14 -4.98 33.72
CA SER A 385 14.22 -4.27 34.60
C SER A 385 13.19 -5.23 35.19
N PRO A 386 13.16 -5.47 36.52
CA PRO A 386 12.25 -6.44 37.12
C PRO A 386 10.77 -6.24 36.75
N GLY A 387 10.31 -4.98 36.72
CA GLY A 387 8.93 -4.64 36.36
C GLY A 387 8.60 -4.95 34.89
N HIS A 388 9.42 -4.48 33.95
CA HIS A 388 9.19 -4.74 32.52
C HIS A 388 9.33 -6.22 32.17
N ASN A 389 10.33 -6.90 32.75
CA ASN A 389 10.50 -8.33 32.57
C ASN A 389 9.29 -9.11 33.09
N ALA A 390 8.75 -8.73 34.26
CA ALA A 390 7.56 -9.37 34.82
C ALA A 390 6.34 -9.28 33.90
N VAL A 391 6.16 -8.20 33.14
CA VAL A 391 5.11 -8.10 32.11
C VAL A 391 5.39 -9.08 30.96
N MET A 392 6.59 -9.03 30.39
CA MET A 392 6.98 -9.88 29.25
C MET A 392 6.84 -11.38 29.56
N VAL A 393 7.21 -11.81 30.77
CA VAL A 393 7.16 -13.22 31.19
C VAL A 393 6.02 -13.54 32.17
N GLN A 394 5.02 -12.65 32.26
CA GLN A 394 3.80 -12.87 33.05
C GLN A 394 4.02 -13.36 34.49
N GLN A 395 4.86 -12.65 35.23
CA GLN A 395 5.14 -12.91 36.64
C GLN A 395 4.40 -11.92 37.55
N GLY A 396 4.32 -12.23 38.84
CA GLY A 396 3.70 -11.34 39.83
C GLY A 396 2.24 -11.07 39.51
N ILE A 397 1.83 -9.81 39.47
CA ILE A 397 0.44 -9.42 39.18
C ILE A 397 -0.02 -9.75 37.74
N PHE A 398 0.89 -10.14 36.85
CA PHE A 398 0.61 -10.43 35.43
C PHE A 398 0.40 -11.92 35.14
N HIS A 399 0.44 -12.80 36.17
CA HIS A 399 0.32 -14.24 36.00
C HIS A 399 -1.07 -14.71 35.55
N HIS A 400 -2.13 -13.93 35.82
CA HIS A 400 -3.50 -14.27 35.45
C HIS A 400 -4.35 -13.03 35.14
N PRO A 401 -5.23 -13.09 34.11
CA PRO A 401 -5.33 -14.13 33.08
C PRO A 401 -4.18 -14.11 32.06
N PRO A 402 -3.98 -15.20 31.28
CA PRO A 402 -2.85 -15.31 30.39
C PRO A 402 -2.88 -14.28 29.25
N MET A 403 -1.74 -13.66 28.95
CA MET A 403 -1.58 -12.82 27.76
C MET A 403 -1.67 -13.68 26.51
N LYS A 404 -2.43 -13.22 25.53
CA LYS A 404 -2.64 -13.88 24.24
C LYS A 404 -2.12 -13.04 23.08
N ALA A 405 -2.04 -11.72 23.26
CA ALA A 405 -1.74 -10.78 22.19
C ALA A 405 -0.63 -9.80 22.58
N MET A 406 0.10 -9.32 21.56
CA MET A 406 1.13 -8.30 21.67
C MET A 406 1.11 -7.36 20.46
N GLY A 407 1.20 -6.06 20.72
CA GLY A 407 1.42 -5.02 19.72
C GLY A 407 2.72 -4.28 20.00
N VAL A 408 3.47 -3.95 18.95
CA VAL A 408 4.72 -3.20 19.05
C VAL A 408 4.59 -1.97 18.17
N GLY A 409 5.02 -0.83 18.70
CA GLY A 409 5.06 0.45 17.97
C GLY A 409 6.41 1.11 18.14
N VAL A 410 7.02 1.52 17.03
CA VAL A 410 8.29 2.27 17.03
C VAL A 410 8.10 3.60 16.31
N TYR A 411 8.59 4.68 16.93
CA TYR A 411 8.63 5.99 16.30
C TYR A 411 9.86 6.78 16.75
N LYS A 412 10.69 7.20 15.78
CA LYS A 412 12.01 7.83 15.99
C LYS A 412 12.85 7.04 17.02
N GLY A 413 13.19 7.67 18.16
CA GLY A 413 13.97 7.06 19.24
C GLY A 413 13.16 6.25 20.25
N TYR A 414 11.84 6.13 20.11
CA TYR A 414 10.95 5.51 21.10
C TYR A 414 10.34 4.21 20.60
N ALA A 415 10.19 3.24 21.51
CA ALA A 415 9.48 2.00 21.29
C ALA A 415 8.51 1.72 22.45
N CYS A 416 7.26 1.40 22.11
CA CYS A 416 6.24 0.97 23.06
C CYS A 416 5.80 -0.45 22.71
N VAL A 417 5.51 -1.27 23.72
CA VAL A 417 4.96 -2.62 23.54
C VAL A 417 3.75 -2.77 24.45
N TRP A 418 2.65 -3.24 23.85
CA TRP A 418 1.39 -3.45 24.53
C TRP A 418 1.03 -4.94 24.55
N PHE A 419 0.61 -5.43 25.72
CA PHE A 419 0.23 -6.82 25.96
C PHE A 419 -1.25 -6.91 26.29
N GLY A 420 -1.93 -7.89 25.69
CA GLY A 420 -3.37 -8.08 25.83
C GLY A 420 -3.74 -9.51 26.23
N GLN A 421 -4.80 -9.63 27.02
CA GLN A 421 -5.31 -10.91 27.53
C GLN A 421 -6.28 -11.59 26.55
N GLU A 422 -6.75 -10.84 25.55
CA GLU A 422 -7.57 -11.34 24.45
C GLU A 422 -6.86 -11.23 23.11
N LYS A 423 -7.21 -12.13 22.19
CA LYS A 423 -6.76 -12.05 20.80
C LYS A 423 -7.49 -10.93 20.08
N ASP A 424 -6.85 -10.40 19.04
CA ASP A 424 -7.53 -9.44 18.17
C ASP A 424 -8.66 -10.11 17.38
N THR A 425 -9.79 -9.41 17.29
CA THR A 425 -10.91 -9.76 16.42
C THR A 425 -10.94 -8.75 15.28
N PHE A 426 -10.57 -9.17 14.05
CA PHE A 426 -10.65 -8.33 12.85
C PHE A 426 -12.07 -7.79 12.62
N PRO A 427 -12.26 -6.59 12.01
CA PRO A 427 -11.27 -5.74 11.35
C PRO A 427 -10.88 -4.47 12.15
N ALA A 428 -9.85 -3.76 11.66
CA ALA A 428 -9.27 -2.54 12.22
C ALA A 428 -10.30 -1.43 12.55
N PRO A 429 -9.97 -0.45 13.43
CA PRO A 429 -10.88 0.59 13.89
C PRO A 429 -11.59 1.33 12.76
N SER A 430 -12.87 1.62 12.97
CA SER A 430 -13.78 2.38 12.10
C SER A 430 -13.48 3.86 12.06
#